data_AF-A0A963ST94-F1
#
_entry.id   AF-A0A963ST94-F1
#
_cell.length_a   1.000
_cell.length_b   1.000
_cell.length_c   1.000
_cell.angle_alpha   90.00
_cell.angle_beta   90.00
_cell.angle_gamma   90.00
#
_symmetry.space_group_name_H-M   'P 1'
#
loop_
_entity.id
_entity.type
_entity.pdbx_description
1 polymer ?
#
loop_
_entity_poly.entity_id
_entity_poly.type
_entity_poly.pdbx_seq_one_letter_code
_entity_poly.pdbx_strand_id
1 'polypeptide(L)'
;MIFELSASEKLLLKRLGVGISKIMIFKMGAYPSAVSFVLNNNEIITIKGKGKDVAPRFEVFPIAVTNELFSSDPEQVIEIENNNKCLQIEKLQKCEWEIPSSKNEKELTFGDSTNATSQYEGRCEDMPNNAINQAILDAGIRIKSNEDGTFVVATSMFPFSLYVSECEFSESFDLSIYEYKSLTTL
;
A
#
# COMPACT_ATOMS: atom_id res chain seq x y z
N MET A 1 2.99 2.91 -24.43
CA MET A 1 3.96 1.98 -23.84
C MET A 1 3.15 0.87 -23.20
N ILE A 2 3.28 -0.38 -23.67
CA ILE A 2 2.53 -1.51 -23.09
C ILE A 2 3.31 -1.91 -21.84
N PHE A 3 2.78 -1.61 -20.66
CA PHE A 3 3.33 -2.17 -19.42
C PHE A 3 2.95 -3.65 -19.40
N GLU A 4 3.94 -4.52 -19.55
CA GLU A 4 3.84 -5.96 -19.49
C GLU A 4 4.80 -6.48 -18.43
N LEU A 5 4.29 -7.28 -17.50
CA LEU A 5 5.14 -7.95 -16.51
C LEU A 5 6.09 -8.92 -17.21
N SER A 6 7.36 -8.89 -16.80
CA SER A 6 8.36 -9.86 -17.22
C SER A 6 7.98 -11.28 -16.80
N ALA A 7 8.57 -12.28 -17.45
CA ALA A 7 8.35 -13.69 -17.11
C ALA A 7 8.72 -13.99 -15.65
N SER A 8 9.78 -13.35 -15.13
CA SER A 8 10.23 -13.50 -13.75
C SER A 8 9.22 -12.92 -12.76
N GLU A 9 8.68 -11.73 -13.01
CA GLU A 9 7.64 -11.13 -12.16
C GLU A 9 6.36 -11.97 -12.16
N LYS A 10 5.92 -12.46 -13.33
CA LYS A 10 4.77 -13.38 -13.43
C LYS A 10 5.03 -14.66 -12.65
N LEU A 11 6.24 -15.20 -12.69
CA LEU A 11 6.61 -16.42 -11.95
C LEU A 11 6.62 -16.19 -10.44
N LEU A 12 7.12 -15.05 -9.97
CA LEU A 12 7.08 -14.66 -8.56
C LEU A 12 5.62 -14.53 -8.07
N LEU A 13 4.77 -13.82 -8.82
CA LEU A 13 3.36 -13.66 -8.48
C LEU A 13 2.59 -15.00 -8.46
N LYS A 14 2.94 -15.94 -9.34
CA LYS A 14 2.34 -17.28 -9.36
C LYS A 14 2.75 -18.15 -8.18
N ARG A 15 3.88 -17.86 -7.53
CA ARG A 15 4.37 -18.58 -6.34
C ARG A 15 3.77 -18.06 -5.04
N LEU A 16 2.96 -17.00 -5.10
CA LEU A 16 2.33 -16.41 -3.91
C LEU A 16 1.44 -17.43 -3.19
N GLY A 17 1.91 -17.92 -2.05
CA GLY A 17 1.26 -18.92 -1.20
C GLY A 17 0.09 -18.40 -0.35
N VAL A 18 -0.52 -17.27 -0.69
CA VAL A 18 -1.37 -16.50 0.25
C VAL A 18 -2.88 -16.54 0.02
N GLY A 19 -3.38 -17.58 -0.66
CA GLY A 19 -4.82 -17.80 -0.85
C GLY A 19 -5.50 -16.83 -1.80
N ILE A 20 -4.71 -16.25 -2.70
CA ILE A 20 -5.15 -15.44 -3.84
C ILE A 20 -5.29 -16.39 -5.04
N SER A 21 -6.46 -16.39 -5.68
CA SER A 21 -6.72 -17.13 -6.91
C SER A 21 -6.33 -16.31 -8.14
N LYS A 22 -6.49 -14.99 -8.07
CA LYS A 22 -6.32 -14.11 -9.23
C LYS A 22 -5.93 -12.69 -8.84
N ILE A 23 -5.04 -12.10 -9.64
CA ILE A 23 -4.72 -10.67 -9.59
C ILE A 23 -5.20 -10.01 -10.87
N MET A 24 -5.97 -8.93 -10.74
CA MET A 24 -6.47 -8.11 -11.84
C MET A 24 -5.84 -6.73 -11.79
N ILE A 25 -5.22 -6.30 -12.89
CA ILE A 25 -4.59 -4.98 -13.01
C ILE A 25 -5.42 -4.12 -13.96
N PHE A 26 -5.80 -2.94 -13.49
CA PHE A 26 -6.56 -1.93 -14.23
C PHE A 26 -5.64 -0.74 -14.50
N LYS A 27 -5.75 -0.11 -15.67
CA LYS A 27 -4.97 1.09 -16.01
C LYS A 27 -5.83 2.27 -16.43
N MET A 28 -5.25 3.46 -16.29
CA MET A 28 -5.71 4.67 -16.94
C MET A 28 -4.48 5.39 -17.53
N GLY A 29 -4.24 5.23 -18.83
CA GLY A 29 -3.05 5.79 -19.48
C GLY A 29 -1.78 4.95 -19.25
N ALA A 30 -0.70 5.58 -18.79
CA ALA A 30 0.61 4.93 -18.65
C ALA A 30 0.80 4.15 -17.34
N TYR A 31 -0.08 4.34 -16.34
CA TYR A 31 0.09 3.80 -14.99
C TYR A 31 -1.13 2.93 -14.57
N PRO A 32 -0.92 1.92 -13.70
CA PRO A 32 -2.01 1.20 -13.04
C PRO A 32 -2.92 2.17 -12.27
N SER A 33 -4.23 2.09 -12.50
CA SER A 33 -5.26 2.86 -11.80
C SER A 33 -5.84 2.11 -10.60
N ALA A 34 -5.86 0.79 -10.66
CA ALA A 34 -6.26 -0.09 -9.57
C ALA A 34 -5.65 -1.49 -9.73
N VAL A 35 -5.57 -2.21 -8.61
CA VAL A 35 -5.22 -3.64 -8.56
C VAL A 35 -6.23 -4.34 -7.67
N SER A 36 -6.83 -5.41 -8.17
CA SER A 36 -7.75 -6.26 -7.39
C SER A 36 -7.14 -7.63 -7.15
N PHE A 37 -7.27 -8.11 -5.92
CA PHE A 37 -6.88 -9.44 -5.46
C PHE A 37 -8.16 -10.23 -5.22
N VAL A 38 -8.36 -11.28 -6.02
CA VAL A 38 -9.45 -12.23 -5.84
C VAL A 38 -8.90 -13.38 -5.00
N LEU A 39 -9.56 -13.69 -3.91
CA LEU A 39 -9.19 -14.77 -3.01
C LEU A 39 -9.76 -16.11 -3.50
N ASN A 40 -9.30 -17.21 -2.91
CA ASN A 40 -9.81 -18.56 -3.18
C ASN A 40 -11.27 -18.76 -2.74
N ASN A 41 -11.82 -17.88 -1.88
CA ASN A 41 -13.23 -17.86 -1.51
C ASN A 41 -14.08 -16.91 -2.39
N ASN A 42 -13.52 -16.36 -3.47
CA ASN A 42 -14.10 -15.35 -4.37
C ASN A 42 -14.33 -13.96 -3.76
N GLU A 43 -13.89 -13.69 -2.53
CA GLU A 43 -13.84 -12.31 -2.02
C GLU A 43 -12.82 -11.51 -2.82
N ILE A 44 -13.10 -10.21 -2.97
CA ILE A 44 -12.30 -9.29 -3.77
C ILE A 44 -11.82 -8.17 -2.87
N ILE A 45 -10.53 -7.87 -2.93
CA ILE A 45 -9.95 -6.70 -2.31
C ILE A 45 -9.27 -5.86 -3.38
N THR A 46 -9.68 -4.61 -3.48
CA THR A 46 -9.20 -3.69 -4.52
C THR A 46 -8.47 -2.53 -3.87
N ILE A 47 -7.25 -2.28 -4.35
CA ILE A 47 -6.46 -1.09 -4.07
C ILE A 47 -6.58 -0.16 -5.27
N LYS A 48 -7.01 1.08 -5.06
CA LYS A 48 -7.16 2.10 -6.12
C LYS A 48 -6.70 3.47 -5.63
N GLY A 49 -6.38 4.37 -6.55
CA GLY A 49 -6.16 5.78 -6.19
C GLY A 49 -7.44 6.46 -5.68
N LYS A 50 -7.33 7.29 -4.66
CA LYS A 50 -8.38 8.22 -4.21
C LYS A 50 -8.41 9.39 -5.22
N GLY A 51 -9.52 9.57 -5.93
CA GLY A 51 -9.59 10.48 -7.08
C GLY A 51 -9.29 11.96 -6.76
N LYS A 52 -8.77 12.67 -7.78
CA LYS A 52 -8.47 14.12 -7.95
C LYS A 52 -7.14 14.70 -7.42
N ASP A 53 -6.35 13.99 -6.63
CA ASP A 53 -5.05 14.52 -6.18
C ASP A 53 -3.91 14.06 -7.07
N VAL A 54 -3.86 14.55 -8.32
CA VAL A 54 -2.68 14.44 -9.19
C VAL A 54 -1.89 15.74 -9.10
N ALA A 55 -1.14 15.92 -8.01
CA ALA A 55 -0.14 16.99 -7.98
C ALA A 55 1.10 16.52 -8.78
N PRO A 56 1.56 17.28 -9.79
CA PRO A 56 2.56 16.84 -10.77
C PRO A 56 4.01 16.86 -10.25
N ARG A 57 4.22 16.61 -8.96
CA ARG A 57 5.57 16.60 -8.35
C ARG A 57 5.66 15.41 -7.40
N PHE A 58 6.32 14.34 -7.88
CA PHE A 58 6.59 13.09 -7.16
C PHE A 58 5.31 12.31 -6.82
N GLU A 59 4.72 11.72 -7.86
CA GLU A 59 3.34 11.22 -7.87
C GLU A 59 3.15 9.95 -7.03
N VAL A 60 2.62 10.13 -5.82
CA VAL A 60 1.99 9.05 -5.05
C VAL A 60 0.60 9.50 -4.62
N PHE A 61 -0.38 8.69 -4.97
CA PHE A 61 -1.79 8.93 -4.70
C PHE A 61 -2.15 8.38 -3.33
N PRO A 62 -2.96 9.10 -2.52
CA PRO A 62 -3.68 8.47 -1.42
C PRO A 62 -4.41 7.25 -2.01
N ILE A 63 -4.15 6.05 -1.50
CA ILE A 63 -4.87 4.87 -1.95
C ILE A 63 -6.19 4.73 -1.18
N ALA A 64 -7.08 3.93 -1.71
CA ALA A 64 -8.27 3.45 -1.05
C ALA A 64 -8.30 1.93 -1.18
N VAL A 65 -8.61 1.26 -0.07
CA VAL A 65 -8.83 -0.19 -0.06
C VAL A 65 -10.32 -0.47 0.08
N THR A 66 -10.88 -1.20 -0.88
CA THR A 66 -12.32 -1.55 -0.96
C THR A 66 -12.53 -3.04 -1.19
N ASN A 67 -13.70 -3.55 -0.85
CA ASN A 67 -14.14 -4.92 -1.15
C ASN A 67 -14.96 -5.02 -2.46
N GLU A 68 -14.95 -3.97 -3.26
CA GLU A 68 -15.68 -3.86 -4.52
C GLU A 68 -14.71 -3.99 -5.70
N LEU A 69 -15.11 -4.77 -6.72
CA LEU A 69 -14.39 -4.84 -7.98
C LEU A 69 -14.37 -3.46 -8.65
N PHE A 70 -13.23 -3.13 -9.26
CA PHE A 70 -13.10 -1.91 -10.04
C PHE A 70 -14.05 -1.94 -11.26
N SER A 71 -14.69 -0.81 -11.59
CA SER A 71 -15.83 -0.77 -12.50
C SER A 71 -15.49 -0.90 -14.01
N SER A 72 -14.21 -1.06 -14.37
CA SER A 72 -13.76 -1.20 -15.75
C SER A 72 -13.21 -2.61 -15.98
N ASP A 73 -13.03 -3.00 -17.25
CA ASP A 73 -12.36 -4.26 -17.56
C ASP A 73 -10.88 -4.22 -17.11
N PRO A 74 -10.33 -5.34 -16.63
CA PRO A 74 -8.91 -5.44 -16.33
C PRO A 74 -8.11 -5.49 -17.63
N GLU A 75 -6.98 -4.79 -17.65
CA GLU A 75 -6.04 -4.87 -18.76
C GLU A 75 -5.21 -6.15 -18.70
N GLN A 76 -4.92 -6.61 -17.48
CA GLN A 76 -4.20 -7.87 -17.24
C GLN A 76 -4.86 -8.68 -16.13
N VAL A 77 -4.90 -9.98 -16.36
CA VAL A 77 -5.36 -10.97 -15.40
C VAL A 77 -4.26 -12.01 -15.22
N ILE A 78 -3.89 -12.24 -13.97
CA ILE A 78 -2.87 -13.20 -13.58
C ILE A 78 -3.57 -14.26 -12.73
N GLU A 79 -3.72 -15.45 -13.30
CA GLU A 79 -4.21 -16.62 -12.58
C GLU A 79 -3.08 -17.18 -11.69
N ILE A 80 -3.41 -17.47 -10.44
CA ILE A 80 -2.50 -18.02 -9.44
C ILE A 80 -2.97 -19.43 -9.11
N GLU A 81 -2.09 -20.41 -9.35
CA GLU A 81 -2.36 -21.81 -9.04
C GLU A 81 -1.93 -22.10 -7.59
N ASN A 82 -2.81 -21.76 -6.66
CA ASN A 82 -2.58 -21.93 -5.22
C ASN A 82 -3.87 -22.36 -4.51
N ASN A 83 -3.81 -23.39 -3.68
CA ASN A 83 -4.95 -23.90 -2.91
C ASN A 83 -4.93 -23.45 -1.43
N ASN A 84 -3.98 -22.61 -1.04
CA ASN A 84 -3.83 -22.16 0.33
C ASN A 84 -5.06 -21.35 0.74
N LYS A 85 -5.44 -21.48 2.00
CA LYS A 85 -6.56 -20.74 2.55
C LYS A 85 -6.09 -19.37 3.02
N CYS A 86 -6.81 -18.32 2.61
CA CYS A 86 -6.69 -17.02 3.26
C CYS A 86 -7.28 -17.11 4.67
N LEU A 87 -6.48 -16.76 5.68
CA LEU A 87 -6.90 -16.72 7.08
C LEU A 87 -7.47 -15.38 7.48
N GLN A 88 -6.84 -14.31 7.01
CA GLN A 88 -7.16 -12.98 7.48
C GLN A 88 -6.71 -11.96 6.45
N ILE A 89 -7.57 -10.95 6.24
CA ILE A 89 -7.19 -9.74 5.53
C ILE A 89 -7.32 -8.55 6.46
N GLU A 90 -6.23 -7.81 6.54
CA GLU A 90 -6.15 -6.56 7.27
C GLU A 90 -5.86 -5.44 6.29
N LYS A 91 -6.64 -4.38 6.38
CA LYS A 91 -6.30 -3.08 5.85
C LYS A 91 -5.18 -2.49 6.71
N LEU A 92 -4.16 -1.98 6.05
CA LEU A 92 -3.10 -1.22 6.68
C LEU A 92 -3.49 0.25 6.61
N GLN A 93 -3.46 0.93 7.75
CA GLN A 93 -3.64 2.36 7.84
C GLN A 93 -2.45 2.99 8.53
N LYS A 94 -2.11 4.22 8.14
CA LYS A 94 -1.12 5.03 8.82
C LYS A 94 -1.63 6.44 8.98
N CYS A 95 -1.01 7.18 9.87
CA CYS A 95 -1.17 8.61 10.02
C CYS A 95 0.06 9.34 9.48
N GLU A 96 -0.17 10.49 8.89
CA GLU A 96 0.86 11.48 8.54
C GLU A 96 0.57 12.77 9.30
N TRP A 97 1.61 13.40 9.83
CA TRP A 97 1.49 14.66 10.54
C TRP A 97 2.75 15.50 10.44
N GLU A 98 2.60 16.78 10.73
CA GLU A 98 3.71 17.72 10.86
C GLU A 98 3.81 18.23 12.29
N ILE A 99 5.02 18.58 12.72
CA ILE A 99 5.25 19.38 13.93
C ILE A 99 6.19 20.55 13.59
N PRO A 100 6.10 21.69 14.30
CA PRO A 100 7.08 22.74 14.16
C PRO A 100 8.49 22.21 14.41
N SER A 101 9.41 22.44 13.47
CA SER A 101 10.78 21.95 13.60
C SER A 101 11.46 22.55 14.84
N SER A 102 12.24 21.72 15.51
CA SER A 102 13.09 22.16 16.61
C SER A 102 14.11 23.20 16.13
N LYS A 103 14.69 23.97 17.06
CA LYS A 103 15.72 24.96 16.72
C LYS A 103 16.90 24.32 15.97
N ASN A 104 17.34 23.15 16.40
CA ASN A 104 18.45 22.44 15.77
C ASN A 104 18.10 21.98 14.34
N GLU A 105 16.89 21.46 14.11
CA GLU A 105 16.45 21.09 12.76
C GLU A 105 16.34 22.30 11.84
N LYS A 106 15.84 23.43 12.37
CA LYS A 106 15.78 24.71 11.64
C LYS A 106 17.15 25.21 11.22
N GLU A 107 18.18 25.01 12.04
CA GLU A 107 19.57 25.35 11.74
C GLU A 107 20.18 24.46 10.64
N LEU A 108 19.65 23.26 10.45
CA LEU A 108 20.06 22.31 9.39
C LEU A 108 19.29 22.51 8.08
N THR A 109 18.26 23.35 8.07
CA THR A 109 17.40 23.56 6.90
C THR A 109 17.95 24.69 6.01
N PHE A 110 18.03 24.48 4.69
CA PHE A 110 18.38 25.54 3.75
C PHE A 110 17.15 26.39 3.40
N GLY A 111 17.14 27.68 3.77
CA GLY A 111 16.08 28.63 3.44
C GLY A 111 15.52 29.38 4.66
N ASP A 112 14.35 30.02 4.50
CA ASP A 112 13.63 30.65 5.62
C ASP A 112 13.00 29.56 6.50
N SER A 113 13.54 29.39 7.71
CA SER A 113 13.13 28.36 8.67
C SER A 113 12.10 28.85 9.69
N THR A 114 11.62 30.10 9.56
CA THR A 114 10.72 30.73 10.53
C THR A 114 9.51 29.84 10.83
N ASN A 115 8.94 29.23 9.80
CA ASN A 115 7.80 28.31 9.89
C ASN A 115 8.12 26.89 9.40
N ALA A 116 9.37 26.46 9.47
CA ALA A 116 9.72 25.09 9.09
C ALA A 116 8.99 24.07 9.97
N THR A 117 8.48 23.05 9.32
CA THR A 117 7.85 21.88 9.93
C THR A 117 8.64 20.63 9.56
N SER A 118 8.63 19.67 10.48
CA SER A 118 9.16 18.34 10.28
C SER A 118 7.97 17.39 10.05
N GLN A 119 8.03 16.59 8.99
CA GLN A 119 6.99 15.64 8.62
C GLN A 119 7.29 14.27 9.23
N TYR A 120 6.26 13.60 9.73
CA TYR A 120 6.31 12.29 10.37
C TYR A 120 5.19 11.40 9.85
N GLU A 121 5.39 10.10 9.99
CA GLU A 121 4.36 9.09 9.82
C GLU A 121 4.46 8.02 10.90
N GLY A 122 3.37 7.30 11.12
CA GLY A 122 3.27 6.27 12.14
C GLY A 122 1.83 5.85 12.39
N ARG A 123 1.60 5.16 13.50
CA ARG A 123 0.24 4.80 13.91
C ARG A 123 -0.49 6.05 14.38
N CYS A 124 -1.80 6.07 14.26
CA CYS A 124 -2.57 7.24 14.65
C CYS A 124 -2.56 7.46 16.17
N GLU A 125 -2.37 6.39 16.95
CA GLU A 125 -2.14 6.49 18.40
C GLU A 125 -0.79 7.13 18.79
N ASP A 126 0.20 7.13 17.89
CA ASP A 126 1.52 7.71 18.13
C ASP A 126 1.55 9.22 17.84
N MET A 127 0.49 9.76 17.23
CA MET A 127 0.42 11.16 16.82
C MET A 127 0.36 12.08 18.06
N PRO A 128 1.29 13.05 18.20
CA PRO A 128 1.34 13.90 19.37
C PRO A 128 0.25 14.97 19.33
N ASN A 129 -0.16 15.46 20.51
CA ASN A 129 -1.24 16.46 20.63
C ASN A 129 -0.94 17.81 19.95
N ASN A 130 0.33 18.13 19.71
CA ASN A 130 0.77 19.35 19.02
C ASN A 130 0.96 19.15 17.51
N ALA A 131 0.56 17.99 16.96
CA ALA A 131 0.60 17.72 15.54
C ALA A 131 -0.32 18.69 14.77
N ILE A 132 0.17 19.14 13.62
CA ILE A 132 -0.58 19.94 12.65
C ILE A 132 -0.63 19.19 11.32
N ASN A 133 -1.52 19.61 10.40
CA ASN A 133 -1.68 19.00 9.06
C ASN A 133 -1.84 17.46 9.10
N GLN A 134 -2.71 16.98 9.98
CA GLN A 134 -2.90 15.55 10.24
C GLN A 134 -3.74 14.87 9.15
N ALA A 135 -3.34 13.67 8.73
CA ALA A 135 -4.09 12.85 7.79
C ALA A 135 -4.08 11.37 8.20
N ILE A 136 -5.24 10.72 8.15
CA ILE A 136 -5.37 9.26 8.26
C ILE A 136 -5.49 8.70 6.84
N LEU A 137 -4.59 7.78 6.49
CA LEU A 137 -4.47 7.24 5.15
C LEU A 137 -4.63 5.73 5.15
N ASP A 138 -5.28 5.23 4.11
CA ASP A 138 -5.14 3.83 3.74
C ASP A 138 -3.75 3.66 3.13
N ALA A 139 -3.04 2.64 3.59
CA ALA A 139 -1.63 2.45 3.26
C ALA A 139 -1.33 1.06 2.72
N GLY A 140 -2.34 0.19 2.63
CA GLY A 140 -2.19 -1.10 1.96
C GLY A 140 -3.10 -2.19 2.50
N ILE A 141 -2.72 -3.43 2.20
CA ILE A 141 -3.33 -4.64 2.73
C ILE A 141 -2.26 -5.61 3.22
N ARG A 142 -2.63 -6.42 4.21
CA ARG A 142 -1.90 -7.60 4.64
C ARG A 142 -2.84 -8.80 4.57
N ILE A 143 -2.39 -9.86 3.91
CA ILE A 143 -3.08 -11.13 3.76
C ILE A 143 -2.26 -12.19 4.49
N LYS A 144 -2.86 -12.89 5.45
CA LYS A 144 -2.25 -13.99 6.19
C LYS A 144 -2.78 -15.33 5.67
N SER A 145 -1.92 -16.35 5.63
CA SER A 145 -2.26 -17.72 5.22
C SER A 145 -1.76 -18.76 6.23
N ASN A 146 -2.23 -20.01 6.10
CA ASN A 146 -1.96 -21.11 7.02
C ASN A 146 -0.49 -21.58 7.06
N GLU A 147 0.29 -21.32 6.01
CA GLU A 147 1.59 -21.96 5.76
C GLU A 147 2.76 -20.95 5.82
N ASP A 148 2.69 -19.98 6.74
CA ASP A 148 3.73 -18.97 7.04
C ASP A 148 3.95 -17.85 6.01
N GLY A 149 3.20 -17.84 4.90
CA GLY A 149 3.19 -16.72 3.96
C GLY A 149 2.32 -15.55 4.48
N THR A 150 2.95 -14.44 4.85
CA THR A 150 2.27 -13.13 4.93
C THR A 150 2.51 -12.42 3.62
N PHE A 151 1.45 -11.97 2.95
CA PHE A 151 1.53 -11.10 1.77
C PHE A 151 1.13 -9.69 2.15
N VAL A 152 2.07 -8.77 2.07
CA VAL A 152 1.81 -7.34 2.26
C VAL A 152 1.87 -6.67 0.91
N VAL A 153 0.95 -5.72 0.69
CA VAL A 153 1.01 -4.75 -0.40
C VAL A 153 0.74 -3.41 0.23
N ALA A 154 1.76 -2.60 0.37
CA ALA A 154 1.66 -1.36 1.11
C ALA A 154 2.54 -0.26 0.54
N THR A 155 2.16 0.97 0.83
CA THR A 155 2.87 2.20 0.45
C THR A 155 3.93 2.49 1.51
N SER A 156 5.21 2.24 1.20
CA SER A 156 6.34 2.57 2.09
C SER A 156 6.62 4.07 2.20
N MET A 157 7.46 4.49 3.17
CA MET A 157 8.09 5.81 3.18
C MET A 157 8.75 6.12 1.84
N PHE A 158 8.67 7.41 1.49
CA PHE A 158 9.19 8.03 0.28
C PHE A 158 10.58 7.49 -0.15
N PRO A 159 10.77 7.06 -1.42
CA PRO A 159 9.75 6.91 -2.45
C PRO A 159 8.86 5.70 -2.17
N PHE A 160 7.54 5.93 -2.24
CA PHE A 160 6.57 4.91 -1.91
C PHE A 160 6.74 3.70 -2.83
N SER A 161 7.24 2.63 -2.24
CA SER A 161 7.52 1.38 -2.92
C SER A 161 6.42 0.39 -2.57
N LEU A 162 5.95 -0.36 -3.56
CA LEU A 162 5.05 -1.48 -3.35
C LEU A 162 5.86 -2.60 -2.72
N TYR A 163 5.82 -2.72 -1.40
CA TYR A 163 6.42 -3.87 -0.75
C TYR A 163 5.56 -5.11 -1.00
N VAL A 164 6.20 -6.17 -1.44
CA VAL A 164 5.64 -7.53 -1.58
C VAL A 164 6.59 -8.45 -0.83
N SER A 165 6.16 -8.96 0.32
CA SER A 165 6.98 -9.76 1.24
C SER A 165 7.67 -10.97 0.62
N GLU A 166 7.14 -11.49 -0.49
CA GLU A 166 7.67 -12.64 -1.24
C GLU A 166 8.70 -12.26 -2.33
N CYS A 167 9.02 -10.97 -2.49
CA CYS A 167 9.94 -10.48 -3.54
C CYS A 167 11.37 -10.20 -3.04
N GLU A 168 11.78 -10.78 -1.90
CA GLU A 168 13.17 -10.73 -1.38
C GLU A 168 13.80 -9.33 -1.39
N PHE A 169 13.05 -8.30 -0.97
CA PHE A 169 13.60 -6.95 -0.86
C PHE A 169 14.80 -6.90 0.09
N SER A 170 15.80 -6.08 -0.24
CA SER A 170 17.02 -5.91 0.55
C SER A 170 16.81 -5.26 1.92
N GLU A 171 15.68 -4.57 2.10
CA GLU A 171 15.30 -3.91 3.34
C GLU A 171 14.01 -4.52 3.88
N SER A 172 13.97 -4.74 5.19
CA SER A 172 12.78 -5.23 5.87
C SER A 172 11.71 -4.14 5.88
N PHE A 173 10.48 -4.51 5.51
CA PHE A 173 9.35 -3.60 5.59
C PHE A 173 8.98 -3.31 7.04
N ASP A 174 9.04 -2.04 7.44
CA ASP A 174 8.68 -1.63 8.79
C ASP A 174 7.16 -1.68 8.98
N LEU A 175 6.70 -2.78 9.56
CA LEU A 175 5.30 -3.00 9.86
C LEU A 175 4.81 -2.25 11.12
N SER A 176 5.72 -1.62 11.89
CA SER A 176 5.39 -0.98 13.17
C SER A 176 4.64 0.33 13.02
N ILE A 177 4.77 0.99 11.87
CA ILE A 177 4.12 2.27 11.57
C ILE A 177 2.64 2.13 11.16
N TYR A 178 2.15 0.90 10.97
CA TYR A 178 0.79 0.64 10.49
C TYR A 178 -0.15 0.16 11.59
N GLU A 179 -1.37 0.67 11.55
CA GLU A 179 -2.52 0.09 12.22
C GLU A 179 -3.18 -0.98 11.34
N TYR A 180 -3.60 -2.07 11.97
CA TYR A 180 -4.25 -3.20 11.30
C TYR A 180 -5.75 -3.13 11.54
N LYS A 181 -6.52 -2.93 10.48
CA LYS A 181 -7.99 -2.99 10.54
C LYS A 181 -8.48 -4.21 9.77
N SER A 182 -9.09 -5.15 10.48
CA SER A 182 -9.73 -6.32 9.85
C SER A 182 -10.73 -5.85 8.80
N LEU A 183 -10.59 -6.35 7.56
CA LEU A 183 -11.55 -6.12 6.48
C LEU A 183 -12.66 -7.16 6.45
N THR A 184 -12.42 -8.32 7.08
CA THR A 184 -13.37 -9.42 7.21
C THR A 184 -13.17 -10.15 8.53
N THR A 185 -14.29 -10.52 9.16
CA THR A 185 -14.39 -11.61 10.15
C THR A 185 -14.71 -12.87 9.36
N LEU A 186 -13.86 -13.90 9.44
CA LEU A 186 -14.16 -15.24 8.94
C LEU A 186 -15.41 -15.81 9.62
#